data_AF-A0A7D4JM72-F1
#
_entry.id   AF-A0A7D4JM72-F1
#
_cell.length_a   1.000
_cell.length_b   1.000
_cell.length_c   1.000
_cell.angle_alpha   90.00
_cell.angle_beta   90.00
_cell.angle_gamma   90.00
#
_symmetry.space_group_name_H-M   'P 1'
#
loop_
_entity.id
_entity.type
_entity.pdbx_description
1 polymer ?
#
loop_
_entity_poly.entity_id
_entity_poly.type
_entity_poly.pdbx_seq_one_letter_code
_entity_poly.pdbx_strand_id
1 'polypeptide(L)'
;MNRAQRRKAGIKKKTATYNFTQEQLRAAISEGMEEYKDKIREEVTNQALRVIAYVPLLVLHDKWGFGKKRLEKFLFEFAEQIDCLEKDYVGFEDMISVIKDETDLDVSEYIKF
;
A
#
# COMPACT_ATOMS: atom_id res chain seq x y z
N MET A 1 30.75 7.96 -32.14
CA MET A 1 30.40 7.98 -33.59
C MET A 1 30.82 9.29 -34.24
N ASN A 2 31.52 9.22 -35.36
CA ASN A 2 31.84 10.39 -36.20
C ASN A 2 30.56 10.95 -36.88
N ARG A 3 30.51 12.25 -37.20
CA ARG A 3 29.45 12.96 -37.93
C ARG A 3 28.94 12.20 -39.17
N ALA A 4 29.81 11.57 -39.95
CA ALA A 4 29.43 10.78 -41.13
C ALA A 4 28.62 9.52 -40.75
N GLN A 5 29.03 8.83 -39.68
CA GLN A 5 28.33 7.66 -39.14
C GLN A 5 26.98 8.04 -38.52
N ARG A 6 26.89 9.20 -37.85
CA ARG A 6 25.63 9.72 -37.29
C ARG A 6 24.59 10.05 -38.34
N ARG A 7 25.03 10.56 -39.50
CA ARG A 7 24.16 10.82 -40.67
C ARG A 7 23.67 9.51 -41.28
N LYS A 8 24.54 8.50 -41.40
CA LYS A 8 24.17 7.16 -41.90
C LYS A 8 23.20 6.42 -40.97
N ALA A 9 23.30 6.63 -39.66
CA ALA A 9 22.43 6.03 -38.64
C ALA A 9 21.13 6.82 -38.37
N GLY A 10 20.85 7.91 -39.11
CA GLY A 10 19.59 8.66 -38.97
C GLY A 10 19.41 9.47 -37.68
N ILE A 11 20.47 9.64 -36.88
CA ILE A 11 20.41 10.30 -35.56
C ILE A 11 20.32 11.82 -35.75
N LYS A 12 19.09 12.37 -35.70
CA LYS A 12 18.81 13.81 -35.89
C LYS A 12 19.02 14.67 -34.63
N LYS A 13 18.79 14.10 -33.43
CA LYS A 13 18.95 14.80 -32.13
C LYS A 13 20.26 14.39 -31.45
N LYS A 14 21.02 15.36 -30.92
CA LYS A 14 22.20 15.05 -30.11
C LYS A 14 21.74 14.72 -28.69
N THR A 15 21.86 13.46 -28.27
CA THR A 15 21.80 13.08 -26.86
C THR A 15 23.08 13.55 -26.17
N ALA A 16 22.95 14.33 -25.10
CA ALA A 16 24.09 14.71 -24.26
C ALA A 16 24.56 13.46 -23.51
N THR A 17 25.85 13.14 -23.63
CA THR A 17 26.47 12.04 -22.90
C THR A 17 27.11 12.62 -21.65
N TYR A 18 26.66 12.16 -20.49
CA TYR A 18 27.21 12.55 -19.18
C TYR A 18 28.11 11.43 -18.68
N ASN A 19 29.28 11.81 -18.17
CA ASN A 19 30.22 10.88 -17.55
C ASN A 19 29.95 10.88 -16.04
N PHE A 20 29.55 9.74 -15.49
CA PHE A 20 29.35 9.56 -14.06
C PHE A 20 30.48 8.72 -13.47
N THR A 21 30.88 9.02 -12.23
CA THR A 21 31.75 8.11 -11.47
C THR A 21 30.93 6.91 -10.98
N GLN A 22 31.60 5.80 -10.68
CA GLN A 22 30.93 4.58 -10.23
C GLN A 22 30.16 4.79 -8.92
N GLU A 23 30.65 5.67 -8.04
CA GLU A 23 29.98 6.04 -6.79
C GLU A 23 28.72 6.88 -7.05
N GLN A 24 28.80 7.87 -7.94
CA GLN A 24 27.64 8.69 -8.33
C GLN A 24 26.54 7.83 -8.99
N LEU A 25 26.94 6.87 -9.81
CA LEU A 25 26.00 5.94 -10.45
C LEU A 25 25.30 5.05 -9.41
N ARG A 26 26.04 4.53 -8.42
CA ARG A 26 25.47 3.71 -7.34
C ARG A 26 24.53 4.51 -6.45
N ALA A 27 24.91 5.74 -6.08
CA ALA A 27 24.08 6.63 -5.27
C ALA A 27 22.75 6.96 -5.95
N ALA A 28 22.79 7.31 -7.25
CA ALA A 28 21.56 7.60 -8.01
C ALA A 28 20.66 6.37 -8.18
N ILE A 29 21.24 5.16 -8.34
CA ILE A 29 20.48 3.91 -8.40
C ILE A 29 19.86 3.58 -7.03
N SER A 30 20.60 3.76 -5.93
CA SER A 30 20.07 3.51 -4.58
C SER A 30 18.96 4.48 -4.22
N GLU A 31 19.11 5.76 -4.55
CA GLU A 31 18.10 6.79 -4.31
C GLU A 31 16.81 6.49 -5.10
N GLY A 32 16.93 6.19 -6.40
CA GLY A 32 15.78 5.82 -7.22
C GLY A 32 15.10 4.51 -6.80
N MET A 33 15.86 3.55 -6.25
CA MET A 33 15.30 2.33 -5.65
C MET A 33 14.53 2.61 -4.37
N GLU A 34 15.02 3.52 -3.53
CA GLU A 34 14.34 3.86 -2.27
C GLU A 34 13.05 4.62 -2.54
N GLU A 35 13.07 5.62 -3.43
CA GLU A 35 11.84 6.30 -3.88
C GLU A 35 10.82 5.33 -4.51
N TYR A 36 11.30 4.33 -5.26
CA TYR A 36 10.44 3.34 -5.89
C TYR A 36 9.85 2.36 -4.88
N LYS A 37 10.63 1.94 -3.88
CA LYS A 37 10.12 1.15 -2.75
C LYS A 37 9.06 1.92 -1.98
N ASP A 38 9.31 3.20 -1.67
CA ASP A 38 8.36 4.02 -0.93
C ASP A 38 7.04 4.18 -1.70
N LYS A 39 7.11 4.42 -3.01
CA LYS A 39 5.93 4.47 -3.88
C LYS A 39 5.16 3.15 -3.92
N ILE A 40 5.85 2.03 -4.09
CA ILE A 40 5.20 0.71 -4.04
C ILE A 40 4.55 0.46 -2.68
N ARG A 41 5.26 0.81 -1.61
CA ARG A 41 4.78 0.61 -0.25
C ARG A 41 3.52 1.43 -0.03
N GLU A 42 3.53 2.70 -0.40
CA GLU A 42 2.37 3.59 -0.34
C GLU A 42 1.20 3.06 -1.19
N GLU A 43 1.44 2.64 -2.43
CA GLU A 43 0.41 2.08 -3.31
C GLU A 43 -0.22 0.80 -2.73
N VAL A 44 0.60 -0.13 -2.25
CA VAL A 44 0.15 -1.40 -1.66
C VAL A 44 -0.59 -1.16 -0.36
N THR A 45 -0.10 -0.27 0.51
CA THR A 45 -0.76 0.08 1.77
C THR A 45 -2.10 0.75 1.51
N ASN A 46 -2.16 1.70 0.57
CA ASN A 46 -3.41 2.35 0.18
C ASN A 46 -4.42 1.37 -0.42
N GLN A 47 -3.95 0.41 -1.23
CA GLN A 47 -4.82 -0.60 -1.80
C GLN A 47 -5.35 -1.57 -0.72
N ALA A 48 -4.50 -2.00 0.22
CA ALA A 48 -4.90 -2.85 1.33
C ALA A 48 -5.95 -2.17 2.23
N LEU A 49 -5.73 -0.91 2.61
CA LEU A 49 -6.68 -0.12 3.39
C LEU A 49 -8.04 0.00 2.69
N ARG A 50 -8.06 0.23 1.37
CA ARG A 50 -9.30 0.28 0.58
C ARG A 50 -10.05 -1.05 0.59
N VAL A 51 -9.34 -2.18 0.48
CA VAL A 51 -9.95 -3.51 0.53
C VAL A 51 -10.58 -3.74 1.91
N ILE A 52 -9.84 -3.47 2.99
CA ILE A 52 -10.33 -3.65 4.37
C ILE A 52 -11.50 -2.71 4.67
N ALA A 53 -11.54 -1.50 4.10
CA ALA A 53 -12.66 -0.57 4.29
C ALA A 53 -13.89 -0.93 3.44
N TYR A 54 -13.73 -1.32 2.17
CA TYR A 54 -14.86 -1.46 1.24
C TYR A 54 -15.47 -2.86 1.21
N VAL A 55 -14.66 -3.92 1.36
CA VAL A 55 -15.17 -5.29 1.28
C VAL A 55 -16.18 -5.57 2.39
N PRO A 56 -15.93 -5.27 3.67
CA PRO A 56 -16.92 -5.48 4.73
C PRO A 56 -18.22 -4.72 4.47
N LEU A 57 -18.17 -3.48 3.97
CA LEU A 57 -19.37 -2.71 3.64
C LEU A 57 -20.24 -3.38 2.59
N LEU A 58 -19.62 -3.95 1.54
CA LEU A 58 -20.35 -4.69 0.52
C LEU A 58 -20.99 -5.95 1.09
N VAL A 59 -20.28 -6.71 1.93
CA VAL A 59 -20.88 -7.90 2.55
C VAL A 59 -22.02 -7.49 3.49
N LEU A 60 -21.82 -6.48 4.35
CA LEU A 60 -22.84 -5.86 5.24
C LEU A 60 -24.10 -5.46 4.48
N HIS A 61 -23.95 -4.79 3.34
CA HIS A 61 -25.06 -4.38 2.50
C HIS A 61 -25.74 -5.58 1.81
N ASP A 62 -24.99 -6.41 1.09
CA ASP A 62 -25.55 -7.41 0.18
C ASP A 62 -26.03 -8.68 0.87
N LYS A 63 -25.36 -9.10 1.96
CA LYS A 63 -25.71 -10.32 2.70
C LYS A 63 -26.62 -10.05 3.89
N TRP A 64 -26.45 -8.91 4.54
CA TRP A 64 -27.19 -8.58 5.76
C TRP A 64 -28.15 -7.39 5.60
N GLY A 65 -28.25 -6.79 4.41
CA GLY A 65 -29.23 -5.76 4.09
C GLY A 65 -28.98 -4.43 4.79
N PHE A 66 -27.73 -4.13 5.16
CA PHE A 66 -27.42 -2.89 5.87
C PHE A 66 -27.60 -1.68 4.94
N GLY A 67 -28.59 -0.83 5.26
CA GLY A 67 -28.74 0.47 4.60
C GLY A 67 -27.76 1.52 5.15
N LYS A 68 -27.72 2.68 4.48
CA LYS A 68 -26.83 3.82 4.77
C LYS A 68 -26.54 4.06 6.25
N LYS A 69 -27.59 4.25 7.08
CA LYS A 69 -27.40 4.56 8.52
C LYS A 69 -26.62 3.51 9.30
N ARG A 70 -26.80 2.22 8.97
CA ARG A 70 -26.07 1.13 9.65
C ARG A 70 -24.63 1.04 9.17
N LEU A 71 -24.39 1.28 7.88
CA LEU A 71 -23.03 1.35 7.32
C LEU A 71 -22.25 2.56 7.85
N GLU A 72 -22.90 3.72 8.00
CA GLU A 72 -22.29 4.90 8.62
C GLU A 72 -21.88 4.64 10.06
N LYS A 73 -22.74 3.97 10.83
CA LYS A 73 -22.40 3.56 12.19
C LYS A 73 -21.21 2.60 12.22
N PHE A 74 -21.20 1.58 11.35
CA PHE A 74 -20.06 0.67 11.23
C PHE A 74 -18.76 1.42 10.89
N LEU A 75 -18.79 2.35 9.94
CA LEU A 75 -17.61 3.14 9.55
C LEU A 75 -17.10 4.02 10.68
N PHE A 76 -18.00 4.60 11.48
CA PHE A 76 -17.63 5.40 12.65
C PHE A 76 -16.87 4.54 13.68
N GLU A 77 -17.44 3.40 14.06
CA GLU A 77 -16.79 2.47 15.01
C GLU A 77 -15.48 1.89 14.43
N PHE A 78 -15.45 1.60 13.14
CA PHE A 78 -14.24 1.12 12.45
C PHE A 78 -13.11 2.16 12.50
N ALA A 79 -13.43 3.44 12.28
CA ALA A 79 -12.45 4.53 12.39
C ALA A 79 -11.94 4.70 13.83
N GLU A 80 -12.81 4.61 14.84
CA GLU A 80 -12.40 4.64 16.26
C GLU A 80 -11.42 3.51 16.61
N GLN A 81 -11.60 2.31 16.06
CA GLN A 81 -10.66 1.20 16.27
C GLN A 81 -9.30 1.46 15.59
N ILE A 82 -9.28 2.08 14.40
CA ILE A 82 -8.03 2.51 13.77
C ILE A 82 -7.32 3.56 14.63
N ASP A 83 -8.05 4.54 15.14
CA ASP A 83 -7.52 5.57 16.03
C ASP A 83 -6.90 4.97 17.31
N CYS A 84 -7.50 3.90 17.85
CA CYS A 84 -6.95 3.18 19.00
C CYS A 84 -5.63 2.46 18.66
N LEU A 85 -5.54 1.86 17.46
CA LEU A 85 -4.31 1.24 16.95
C LEU A 85 -3.20 2.29 16.73
N GLU A 86 -3.52 3.41 16.10
CA GLU A 86 -2.54 4.49 15.83
C GLU A 86 -2.00 5.13 17.11
N LYS A 87 -2.78 5.15 18.19
CA LYS A 87 -2.38 5.70 19.50
C LYS A 87 -1.71 4.65 20.40
N ASP A 88 -1.43 3.46 19.89
CA ASP A 88 -0.86 2.32 20.63
C ASP A 88 -1.68 1.96 21.89
N TYR A 89 -3.00 2.21 21.89
CA TYR A 89 -3.88 1.82 23.01
C TYR A 89 -4.19 0.33 23.01
N VAL A 90 -4.16 -0.30 21.83
CA VAL A 90 -4.49 -1.71 21.62
C VAL A 90 -3.58 -2.24 20.51
N GLY A 91 -3.06 -3.46 20.65
CA GLY A 91 -2.32 -4.16 19.60
C GLY A 91 -3.18 -5.14 18.81
N PHE A 92 -2.70 -5.61 17.65
CA PHE A 92 -3.39 -6.64 16.86
C PHE A 92 -3.55 -7.97 17.64
N GLU A 93 -2.56 -8.33 18.45
CA GLU A 93 -2.62 -9.52 19.32
C GLU A 93 -3.74 -9.41 20.35
N ASP A 94 -3.90 -8.23 20.96
CA ASP A 94 -4.99 -7.95 21.90
C ASP A 94 -6.34 -8.08 21.20
N MET A 95 -6.50 -7.50 20.01
CA MET A 95 -7.75 -7.61 19.23
C MET A 95 -8.09 -9.07 18.90
N ILE A 96 -7.10 -9.87 18.47
CA ILE A 96 -7.29 -11.29 18.18
C ILE A 96 -7.68 -12.05 19.45
N SER A 97 -7.03 -11.76 20.58
CA SER A 97 -7.33 -12.38 21.86
C SER A 97 -8.77 -12.09 22.31
N VAL A 98 -9.22 -10.84 22.19
CA VAL A 98 -10.59 -10.43 22.54
C VAL A 98 -11.61 -11.13 21.65
N ILE A 99 -11.38 -11.18 20.34
CA ILE A 99 -12.29 -11.87 19.42
C ILE A 99 -12.40 -13.35 19.79
N LYS A 100 -11.26 -14.00 20.09
CA LYS A 100 -11.24 -15.40 20.49
C LYS A 100 -11.96 -15.63 21.82
N ASP A 101 -11.68 -14.80 22.82
CA ASP A 101 -12.27 -14.93 24.16
C ASP A 101 -13.78 -14.65 24.15
N GLU A 102 -14.25 -13.69 23.34
CA GLU A 102 -15.67 -13.29 23.29
C GLU A 102 -16.53 -14.13 22.34
N THR A 103 -15.95 -14.66 21.25
CA THR A 103 -16.72 -15.32 20.19
C THR A 103 -16.31 -16.78 19.94
N ASP A 104 -15.27 -17.27 20.63
CA ASP A 104 -14.64 -18.58 20.39
C ASP A 104 -14.09 -18.74 18.95
N LEU A 105 -13.94 -17.63 18.22
CA LEU A 105 -13.45 -17.60 16.85
C LEU A 105 -11.94 -17.36 16.82
N ASP A 106 -11.18 -18.32 16.31
CA ASP A 106 -9.76 -18.14 16.04
C ASP A 106 -9.53 -17.52 14.65
N VAL A 107 -9.34 -16.20 14.62
CA VAL A 107 -9.13 -15.43 13.38
C VAL A 107 -7.89 -15.90 12.61
N SER A 108 -6.87 -16.41 13.31
CA SER A 108 -5.61 -16.85 12.71
C SER A 108 -5.76 -18.08 11.79
N GLU A 109 -6.84 -18.85 11.95
CA GLU A 109 -7.16 -19.98 11.08
C GLU A 109 -7.63 -19.53 9.68
N TYR A 110 -8.28 -18.36 9.60
CA TYR A 110 -8.93 -17.86 8.39
C TYR A 110 -8.10 -16.82 7.65
N ILE A 111 -7.33 -16.01 8.37
CA ILE A 111 -6.54 -14.91 7.80
C ILE A 111 -5.09 -15.08 8.27
N LYS A 112 -4.22 -15.43 7.32
CA LYS A 112 -2.77 -15.54 7.53
C LYS A 112 -2.10 -14.34 6.88
N PHE A 113 -1.50 -13.49 7.69
CA PHE A 113 -0.66 -12.38 7.25
C PHE A 113 0.81 -12.80 7.24
#